data_AF-A0AA41M7D9-F1
#
_entry.id   AF-A0AA41M7D9-F1
#
_cell.length_a   1.000
_cell.length_b   1.000
_cell.length_c   1.000
_cell.angle_alpha   90.00
_cell.angle_beta   90.00
_cell.angle_gamma   90.00
#
_symmetry.space_group_name_H-M   'P 1'
#
loop_
_entity.id
_entity.type
_entity.pdbx_description
1 polymer ?
#
loop_
_entity_poly.entity_id
_entity_poly.type
_entity_poly.pdbx_seq_one_letter_code
_entity_poly.pdbx_strand_id
1 'polypeptide(L)'
;MVFEIEERAVLTVWGFSVATGWIVSYFLHPYFEALSLVAFWSVVMSWPVIVSIKWMAQNSGSSLPVTWILTTAIALGMGVAVLQGYLTIPDIESYAVFWFFLPASAFAVTSYYFEGLLKHLYVSAAVINFMLAGIMLFQSSIMDQYYLLAAIFQGLPLIYHAYYEF
;
A
#
# COMPACT_ATOMS: atom_id res chain seq x y z
N MET A 1 -20.51 -20.67 13.03
CA MET A 1 -20.04 -20.77 11.63
C MET A 1 -18.73 -20.01 11.55
N VAL A 2 -17.59 -20.70 11.46
CA VAL A 2 -16.28 -20.04 11.34
C VAL A 2 -16.11 -19.73 9.86
N PHE A 3 -16.23 -18.46 9.48
CA PHE A 3 -15.97 -18.03 8.11
C PHE A 3 -14.46 -18.17 7.84
N GLU A 4 -14.07 -19.17 7.05
CA GLU A 4 -12.74 -19.28 6.47
C GLU A 4 -12.51 -18.12 5.51
N ILE A 5 -11.32 -17.52 5.59
CA ILE A 5 -10.88 -16.49 4.65
C ILE A 5 -9.94 -17.17 3.68
N GLU A 6 -10.21 -17.03 2.39
CA GLU A 6 -9.30 -17.46 1.32
C GLU A 6 -8.21 -16.42 1.11
N GLU A 7 -7.01 -16.85 0.69
CA GLU A 7 -5.92 -15.94 0.32
C GLU A 7 -6.37 -14.96 -0.78
N ARG A 8 -7.21 -15.44 -1.70
CA ARG A 8 -7.88 -14.63 -2.71
C ARG A 8 -8.63 -13.43 -2.13
N ALA A 9 -9.36 -13.64 -1.04
CA ALA A 9 -10.11 -12.59 -0.39
C ALA A 9 -9.18 -11.56 0.26
N VAL A 10 -8.06 -12.01 0.86
CA VAL A 10 -7.03 -11.12 1.41
C VAL A 10 -6.49 -10.21 0.31
N LEU A 11 -6.02 -10.77 -0.81
CA LEU A 11 -5.43 -10.04 -1.91
C LEU A 11 -6.41 -9.08 -2.60
N THR A 12 -7.66 -9.52 -2.80
CA THR A 12 -8.73 -8.68 -3.37
C THR A 12 -8.95 -7.46 -2.50
N VAL A 13 -9.07 -7.67 -1.19
CA VAL A 13 -9.33 -6.60 -0.24
C VAL A 13 -8.15 -5.61 -0.16
N TRP A 14 -6.92 -6.11 -0.15
CA TRP A 14 -5.74 -5.24 -0.21
C TRP A 14 -5.71 -4.40 -1.49
N GLY A 15 -5.82 -5.05 -2.65
CA GLY A 15 -5.78 -4.36 -3.94
C GLY A 15 -6.88 -3.32 -4.09
N PHE A 16 -8.11 -3.65 -3.69
CA PHE A 16 -9.24 -2.72 -3.74
C PHE A 16 -9.06 -1.53 -2.79
N SER A 17 -8.60 -1.78 -1.55
CA SER A 17 -8.39 -0.73 -0.55
C SER A 17 -7.29 0.24 -0.98
N VAL A 18 -6.17 -0.28 -1.49
CA VAL A 18 -5.06 0.54 -1.99
C VAL A 18 -5.47 1.34 -3.23
N ALA A 19 -6.11 0.70 -4.23
CA ALA A 19 -6.57 1.40 -5.42
C ALA A 19 -7.59 2.50 -5.08
N THR A 20 -8.58 2.19 -4.25
CA THR A 20 -9.60 3.15 -3.80
C THR A 20 -8.98 4.27 -2.98
N GLY A 21 -8.08 3.94 -2.06
CA GLY A 21 -7.40 4.92 -1.22
C GLY A 21 -6.66 5.97 -2.07
N TRP A 22 -5.92 5.52 -3.08
CA TRP A 22 -5.19 6.39 -3.99
C TRP A 22 -6.11 7.21 -4.90
N ILE A 23 -7.13 6.59 -5.50
CA ILE A 23 -8.10 7.30 -6.38
C ILE A 23 -8.89 8.35 -5.58
N VAL A 24 -9.37 8.02 -4.39
CA VAL A 24 -10.12 8.96 -3.57
C VAL A 24 -9.20 10.09 -3.07
N SER A 25 -7.95 9.78 -2.72
CA SER A 25 -6.95 10.79 -2.36
C SER A 25 -6.72 11.78 -3.50
N TYR A 26 -6.62 11.33 -4.74
CA TYR A 26 -6.52 12.22 -5.90
C TYR A 26 -7.63 13.27 -5.93
N PHE A 27 -8.89 12.86 -5.73
CA PHE A 27 -10.03 13.79 -5.76
C PHE A 27 -10.18 14.64 -4.50
N LEU A 28 -9.78 14.13 -3.33
CA LEU A 28 -10.05 14.78 -2.05
C LEU A 28 -8.88 15.60 -1.49
N HIS A 29 -7.64 15.34 -1.93
CA HIS A 29 -6.47 16.06 -1.41
C HIS A 29 -6.52 17.60 -1.54
N PRO A 30 -7.20 18.22 -2.54
CA PRO A 30 -7.31 19.68 -2.59
C PRO A 30 -8.27 20.24 -1.52
N TYR A 31 -9.16 19.40 -0.99
CA TYR A 31 -10.23 19.79 -0.08
C TYR A 31 -9.97 19.38 1.38
N PHE A 32 -9.09 18.40 1.60
CA PHE A 32 -8.83 17.82 2.90
C PHE A 32 -7.48 18.28 3.44
N GLU A 33 -7.44 18.56 4.74
CA GLU A 33 -6.16 18.69 5.44
C GLU A 33 -5.42 17.34 5.43
N ALA A 34 -4.08 17.38 5.47
CA ALA A 34 -3.27 16.17 5.40
C ALA A 34 -3.62 15.15 6.50
N LEU A 35 -4.01 15.61 7.70
CA LEU A 35 -4.44 14.72 8.78
C LEU A 35 -5.74 13.98 8.44
N SER A 36 -6.67 14.63 7.74
CA SER A 36 -7.93 14.02 7.27
C SER A 36 -7.65 12.93 6.22
N LEU A 37 -6.65 13.13 5.35
CA LEU A 37 -6.22 12.09 4.42
C LEU A 37 -5.61 10.90 5.15
N VAL A 38 -4.74 11.11 6.15
CA VAL A 38 -4.18 10.01 6.96
C VAL A 38 -5.28 9.26 7.74
N ALA A 39 -6.27 9.98 8.26
CA ALA A 39 -7.43 9.36 8.91
C ALA A 39 -8.25 8.53 7.92
N PHE A 40 -8.51 9.05 6.72
CA PHE A 40 -9.16 8.31 5.64
C PHE A 40 -8.40 7.02 5.30
N TRP A 41 -7.08 7.09 5.10
CA TRP A 41 -6.24 5.92 4.85
C TRP A 41 -6.26 4.94 6.03
N SER A 42 -6.31 5.41 7.27
CA SER A 42 -6.43 4.54 8.45
C SER A 42 -7.74 3.74 8.43
N VAL A 43 -8.85 4.37 8.03
CA VAL A 43 -10.14 3.68 7.86
C VAL A 43 -10.05 2.67 6.71
N VAL A 44 -9.58 3.10 5.54
CA VAL A 44 -9.48 2.26 4.33
C VAL A 44 -8.61 1.03 4.58
N MET A 45 -7.48 1.19 5.26
CA MET A 45 -6.52 0.12 5.50
C MET A 45 -6.88 -0.77 6.70
N SER A 46 -7.82 -0.36 7.55
CA SER A 46 -8.27 -1.20 8.67
C SER A 46 -8.85 -2.54 8.18
N TRP A 47 -9.60 -2.51 7.08
CA TRP A 47 -10.27 -3.68 6.52
C TRP A 47 -9.28 -4.74 6.00
N PRO A 48 -8.31 -4.44 5.12
CA PRO A 48 -7.29 -5.41 4.71
C PRO A 48 -6.45 -5.94 5.86
N VAL A 49 -6.13 -5.11 6.85
CA VAL A 49 -5.38 -5.54 8.04
C VAL A 49 -6.18 -6.55 8.86
N ILE A 50 -7.45 -6.28 9.16
CA ILE A 50 -8.33 -7.20 9.90
C ILE A 50 -8.48 -8.53 9.17
N VAL A 51 -8.74 -8.48 7.86
CA VAL A 51 -8.87 -9.67 7.00
C VAL A 51 -7.58 -10.50 7.02
N SER A 52 -6.43 -9.85 6.95
CA SER A 52 -5.12 -10.49 6.99
C SER A 52 -4.82 -11.15 8.34
N ILE A 53 -5.10 -10.47 9.45
CA ILE A 53 -4.90 -11.03 10.80
C ILE A 53 -5.75 -12.28 10.98
N LYS A 54 -7.01 -12.24 10.55
CA LYS A 54 -7.90 -13.41 10.63
C LYS A 54 -7.42 -14.54 9.73
N TRP A 55 -6.94 -14.25 8.53
CA TRP A 55 -6.37 -15.25 7.63
C TRP A 55 -5.10 -15.90 8.20
N MET A 56 -4.19 -15.12 8.77
CA MET A 56 -2.96 -15.64 9.41
C MET A 56 -3.27 -16.50 10.63
N ALA A 57 -4.31 -16.17 11.40
CA ALA A 57 -4.78 -17.01 12.50
C ALA A 57 -5.31 -18.38 12.02
N GLN A 58 -5.79 -18.46 10.78
CA GLN A 58 -6.23 -19.71 10.13
C GLN A 58 -5.07 -20.45 9.46
N ASN A 59 -4.08 -19.73 8.94
CA ASN A 59 -2.99 -20.24 8.11
C ASN A 59 -1.61 -19.84 8.69
N SER A 60 -1.20 -20.51 9.77
CA SER A 60 0.02 -20.17 10.54
C SER A 60 1.34 -20.35 9.79
N GLY A 61 1.34 -20.89 8.58
CA GLY A 61 2.53 -21.17 7.78
C GLY A 61 2.95 -20.06 6.80
N SER A 62 2.11 -19.06 6.54
CA SER A 62 2.40 -18.03 5.54
C SER A 62 2.59 -16.65 6.16
N SER A 63 3.75 -16.05 5.89
CA SER A 63 4.10 -14.69 6.30
C SER A 63 3.72 -13.62 5.28
N LEU A 64 3.05 -14.00 4.19
CA LEU A 64 2.80 -13.10 3.05
C LEU A 64 2.15 -11.76 3.47
N PRO A 65 1.10 -11.72 4.30
CA PRO A 65 0.44 -10.47 4.68
C PRO A 65 1.23 -9.66 5.71
N VAL A 66 2.20 -10.25 6.40
CA VAL A 66 2.94 -9.60 7.50
C VAL A 66 3.67 -8.36 6.99
N THR A 67 4.34 -8.47 5.85
CA THR A 67 5.06 -7.33 5.27
C THR A 67 4.11 -6.18 4.95
N TRP A 68 2.95 -6.47 4.36
CA TRP A 68 1.93 -5.47 4.05
C TRP A 68 1.36 -4.78 5.29
N ILE A 69 1.07 -5.55 6.34
CA ILE A 69 0.59 -5.02 7.62
C ILE A 69 1.64 -4.10 8.23
N LEU A 70 2.90 -4.53 8.29
CA LEU A 70 3.99 -3.75 8.88
C LEU A 70 4.26 -2.47 8.10
N THR A 71 4.35 -2.53 6.77
CA THR A 71 4.58 -1.33 5.97
C THR A 71 3.44 -0.34 6.08
N THR A 72 2.20 -0.82 6.14
CA THR A 72 1.01 0.02 6.34
C THR A 72 1.00 0.68 7.72
N ALA A 73 1.28 -0.10 8.77
CA ALA A 73 1.34 0.42 10.14
C ALA A 73 2.44 1.48 10.30
N ILE A 74 3.62 1.25 9.72
CA ILE A 74 4.70 2.22 9.70
C ILE A 74 4.29 3.47 8.91
N ALA A 75 3.73 3.31 7.71
CA ALA A 75 3.36 4.45 6.87
C ALA A 75 2.32 5.36 7.55
N LEU A 76 1.27 4.77 8.14
CA LEU A 76 0.23 5.50 8.86
C LEU A 76 0.79 6.14 10.14
N GLY A 77 1.53 5.38 10.94
CA GLY A 77 2.11 5.88 12.20
C GLY A 77 3.09 7.03 11.97
N MET A 78 3.96 6.91 10.96
CA MET A 78 4.90 7.97 10.60
C MET A 78 4.20 9.17 9.96
N GLY A 79 3.15 8.95 9.17
CA GLY A 79 2.30 10.03 8.65
C GLY A 79 1.69 10.87 9.76
N VAL A 80 1.13 10.23 10.80
CA VAL A 80 0.65 10.96 11.99
C VAL A 80 1.80 11.67 12.71
N ALA A 81 2.95 11.01 12.89
CA ALA A 81 4.09 11.58 13.62
C ALA A 81 4.66 12.84 12.95
N VAL A 82 4.76 12.86 11.62
CA VAL A 82 5.19 14.04 10.86
C VAL A 82 4.15 15.17 10.99
N LEU A 83 2.88 14.87 10.76
CA LEU A 83 1.81 15.88 10.78
C LEU A 83 1.56 16.48 12.17
N GLN A 84 1.81 15.73 13.24
CA GLN A 84 1.71 16.21 14.63
C GLN A 84 3.00 16.90 15.11
N GLY A 85 4.03 16.98 14.26
CA GLY A 85 5.31 17.60 14.60
C GLY A 85 6.21 16.78 15.54
N TYR A 86 5.90 15.50 15.74
CA TYR A 86 6.76 14.58 16.49
C TYR A 86 8.02 14.19 15.71
N LEU A 87 8.00 14.34 14.39
CA LEU A 87 9.15 14.16 13.50
C LEU A 87 9.31 15.39 12.60
N THR A 88 10.51 15.96 12.58
CA THR A 88 10.87 17.11 11.74
C THR A 88 11.38 16.66 10.37
N ILE A 89 10.61 15.81 9.68
CA ILE A 89 10.91 15.39 8.31
C ILE A 89 10.05 16.23 7.37
N PRO A 90 10.61 16.83 6.31
CA PRO A 90 9.84 17.52 5.28
C PRO A 90 8.73 16.65 4.69
N ASP A 91 7.57 17.23 4.42
CA ASP A 91 6.39 16.51 3.92
C ASP A 91 6.70 15.67 2.68
N ILE A 92 7.43 16.22 1.71
CA ILE A 92 7.76 15.51 0.47
C ILE A 92 8.64 14.27 0.70
N GLU A 93 9.56 14.35 1.66
CA GLU A 93 10.41 13.22 2.05
C GLU A 93 9.58 12.15 2.77
N SER A 94 8.64 12.59 3.61
CA SER A 94 7.68 11.68 4.25
C SER A 94 6.82 10.94 3.22
N TYR A 95 6.37 11.64 2.16
CA TYR A 95 5.61 11.04 1.08
C TYR A 95 6.44 10.01 0.31
N ALA A 96 7.63 10.40 -0.15
CA ALA A 96 8.53 9.52 -0.88
C ALA A 96 8.90 8.25 -0.09
N VAL A 97 9.19 8.39 1.20
CA VAL A 97 9.62 7.26 2.04
C VAL A 97 8.43 6.38 2.43
N PHE A 98 7.37 6.96 3.01
CA PHE A 98 6.32 6.17 3.65
C PHE A 98 5.28 5.63 2.68
N TRP A 99 5.03 6.34 1.58
CA TRP A 99 3.95 6.00 0.65
C TRP A 99 4.41 5.39 -0.67
N PHE A 100 5.72 5.40 -0.95
CA PHE A 100 6.29 4.81 -2.16
C PHE A 100 7.43 3.84 -1.87
N PHE A 101 8.44 4.24 -1.10
CA PHE A 101 9.57 3.35 -0.78
C PHE A 101 9.17 2.14 0.09
N LEU A 102 8.33 2.34 1.11
CA LEU A 102 7.82 1.23 1.92
C LEU A 102 6.98 0.23 1.10
N PRO A 103 5.99 0.66 0.29
CA PRO A 103 5.32 -0.24 -0.65
C PRO A 103 6.27 -0.93 -1.63
N ALA A 104 7.28 -0.23 -2.16
CA ALA A 104 8.28 -0.84 -3.04
C ALA A 104 8.98 -2.02 -2.36
N SER A 105 9.35 -1.86 -1.09
CA SER A 105 9.95 -2.90 -0.27
C SER A 105 8.99 -4.07 -0.04
N ALA A 106 7.71 -3.80 0.22
CA ALA A 106 6.69 -4.85 0.38
C ALA A 106 6.49 -5.66 -0.91
N PHE A 107 6.43 -5.00 -2.07
CA PHE A 107 6.33 -5.67 -3.37
C PHE A 107 7.58 -6.50 -3.68
N ALA A 108 8.77 -5.97 -3.38
CA ALA A 108 10.02 -6.70 -3.57
C ALA A 108 10.05 -7.97 -2.71
N VAL A 109 9.68 -7.86 -1.43
CA VAL A 109 9.58 -9.02 -0.53
C VAL A 109 8.55 -10.03 -1.03
N THR A 110 7.37 -9.55 -1.44
CA THR A 110 6.28 -10.38 -1.98
C THR A 110 6.73 -11.16 -3.22
N SER A 111 7.56 -10.55 -4.08
CA SER A 111 8.05 -11.21 -5.31
C SER A 111 8.89 -12.46 -5.06
N TYR A 112 9.51 -12.62 -3.88
CA TYR A 112 10.28 -13.83 -3.54
C TYR A 112 9.40 -15.07 -3.32
N TYR A 113 8.10 -14.88 -3.10
CA TYR A 113 7.17 -15.97 -2.85
C TYR A 113 6.52 -16.54 -4.13
N PHE A 114 6.76 -15.92 -5.28
CA PHE A 114 6.11 -16.29 -6.55
C PHE A 114 7.11 -16.46 -7.68
N GLU A 115 6.71 -17.21 -8.70
CA GLU A 115 7.47 -17.41 -9.94
C GLU A 115 6.62 -17.00 -11.15
N GLY A 116 7.24 -16.93 -12.33
CA GLY A 116 6.54 -16.61 -13.58
C GLY A 116 5.99 -15.18 -13.63
N LEU A 117 4.76 -15.03 -14.16
CA LEU A 117 4.17 -13.72 -14.43
C LEU A 117 3.91 -12.91 -13.15
N LEU A 118 3.45 -13.54 -12.06
CA LEU A 118 3.24 -12.87 -10.78
C LEU A 118 4.51 -12.25 -10.22
N LYS A 119 5.64 -12.96 -10.32
CA LYS A 119 6.95 -12.42 -9.94
C LYS A 119 7.27 -11.16 -10.72
N HIS A 120 7.07 -11.19 -12.05
CA HIS A 120 7.31 -10.03 -12.91
C HIS A 120 6.40 -8.86 -12.56
N LEU A 121 5.13 -9.10 -12.24
CA LEU A 121 4.19 -8.06 -11.82
C LEU A 121 4.63 -7.41 -10.50
N TYR A 122 5.00 -8.21 -9.50
CA TYR A 122 5.45 -7.68 -8.20
C TYR A 122 6.82 -6.99 -8.27
N VAL A 123 7.77 -7.51 -9.04
CA VAL A 123 9.05 -6.82 -9.28
C VAL A 123 8.81 -5.49 -10.01
N SER A 124 7.95 -5.46 -11.01
CA SER A 124 7.62 -4.23 -11.75
C SER A 124 6.96 -3.20 -10.82
N ALA A 125 6.01 -3.62 -9.99
CA ALA A 125 5.40 -2.78 -8.97
C ALA A 125 6.45 -2.22 -8.00
N ALA A 126 7.38 -3.05 -7.52
CA ALA A 126 8.46 -2.62 -6.64
C ALA A 126 9.36 -1.55 -7.30
N VAL A 127 9.84 -1.82 -8.51
CA VAL A 127 10.73 -0.92 -9.25
C VAL A 127 10.04 0.41 -9.54
N ILE A 128 8.79 0.38 -9.98
CA ILE A 128 8.05 1.60 -10.27
C ILE A 128 7.84 2.42 -9.01
N ASN A 129 7.40 1.81 -7.91
CA ASN A 129 7.24 2.53 -6.64
C ASN A 129 8.56 3.14 -6.14
N PHE A 130 9.68 2.42 -6.29
CA PHE A 130 10.99 2.96 -5.95
C PHE A 130 11.38 4.16 -6.83
N MET A 131 11.12 4.09 -8.14
CA MET A 131 11.35 5.22 -9.05
C MET A 131 10.47 6.41 -8.68
N LEU A 132 9.18 6.21 -8.41
CA LEU A 132 8.27 7.28 -8.02
C LEU A 132 8.71 7.94 -6.70
N ALA A 133 9.18 7.16 -5.71
CA ALA A 133 9.78 7.70 -4.50
C ALA A 133 10.96 8.63 -4.82
N GLY A 134 11.86 8.19 -5.71
CA GLY A 134 12.99 8.99 -6.15
C GLY A 134 12.56 10.28 -6.86
N ILE A 135 11.64 10.20 -7.83
CA ILE A 135 11.20 11.37 -8.59
C ILE A 135 10.47 12.37 -7.68
N MET A 136 9.68 11.93 -6.70
CA MET A 136 9.01 12.81 -5.74
C MET A 136 9.99 13.71 -4.97
N LEU A 137 11.17 13.20 -4.63
CA LEU A 137 12.20 13.99 -3.93
C LEU A 137 12.72 15.18 -4.77
N PHE A 138 12.60 15.11 -6.10
CA PHE A 138 13.11 16.15 -7.01
C PHE A 138 12.01 16.93 -7.75
N GLN A 139 10.80 16.38 -7.83
CA GLN A 139 9.67 16.93 -8.60
C GLN A 139 8.36 16.75 -7.83
N SER A 140 8.14 17.60 -6.83
CA SER A 140 6.90 17.64 -6.03
C SER A 140 5.69 18.21 -6.78
N SER A 141 5.92 18.91 -7.90
CA SER A 141 4.88 19.56 -8.71
C SER A 141 3.92 18.60 -9.42
N ILE A 142 4.26 17.31 -9.48
CA ILE A 142 3.47 16.26 -10.15
C ILE A 142 2.80 15.29 -9.17
N MET A 143 2.47 15.78 -7.97
CA MET A 143 1.86 14.98 -6.90
C MET A 143 0.55 14.31 -7.32
N ASP A 144 -0.26 15.01 -8.09
CA ASP A 144 -1.54 14.54 -8.63
C ASP A 144 -1.40 13.29 -9.48
N GLN A 145 -0.39 13.28 -10.37
CA GLN A 145 -0.12 12.14 -11.22
C GLN A 145 0.34 10.92 -10.39
N TYR A 146 1.04 11.13 -9.28
CA TYR A 146 1.49 10.04 -8.41
C TYR A 146 0.34 9.31 -7.73
N TYR A 147 -0.74 10.00 -7.30
CA TYR A 147 -1.90 9.31 -6.74
C TYR A 147 -2.48 8.30 -7.74
N LEU A 148 -2.64 8.71 -9.01
CA LEU A 148 -3.19 7.83 -10.03
C LEU A 148 -2.25 6.66 -10.37
N LEU A 149 -0.95 6.94 -10.50
CA LEU A 149 0.06 5.90 -10.77
C LEU A 149 0.16 4.92 -9.61
N ALA A 150 0.09 5.38 -8.35
CA ALA A 150 0.12 4.52 -7.18
C ALA A 150 -1.11 3.59 -7.13
N ALA A 151 -2.30 4.08 -7.49
CA ALA A 151 -3.50 3.23 -7.60
C ALA A 151 -3.28 2.07 -8.58
N ILE A 152 -2.64 2.34 -9.72
CA ILE A 152 -2.34 1.37 -10.77
C ILE A 152 -1.27 0.39 -10.28
N PHE A 153 -0.11 0.89 -9.87
CA PHE A 153 1.07 0.05 -9.61
C PHE A 153 1.08 -0.61 -8.24
N GLN A 154 0.34 -0.09 -7.27
CA GLN A 154 0.18 -0.73 -5.96
C GLN A 154 -1.13 -1.55 -5.89
N GLY A 155 -2.22 -1.07 -6.46
CA GLY A 155 -3.52 -1.75 -6.38
C GLY A 155 -3.67 -2.92 -7.35
N LEU A 156 -3.38 -2.71 -8.64
CA LEU A 156 -3.72 -3.69 -9.68
C LEU A 156 -2.96 -5.02 -9.59
N PRO A 157 -1.66 -5.10 -9.22
CA PRO A 157 -0.98 -6.39 -9.10
C PRO A 157 -1.66 -7.33 -8.10
N LEU A 158 -2.17 -6.76 -7.00
CA LEU A 158 -2.88 -7.50 -5.95
C LEU A 158 -4.25 -7.98 -6.43
N ILE A 159 -4.98 -7.12 -7.17
CA ILE A 159 -6.24 -7.50 -7.80
C ILE A 159 -6.00 -8.59 -8.86
N TYR A 160 -4.98 -8.44 -9.70
CA TYR A 160 -4.66 -9.44 -10.73
C TYR A 160 -4.38 -10.81 -10.12
N HIS A 161 -3.51 -10.86 -9.10
CA HIS A 161 -3.20 -12.10 -8.39
C HIS A 161 -4.47 -12.72 -7.79
N ALA A 162 -5.33 -11.91 -7.19
CA ALA A 162 -6.58 -12.40 -6.62
C ALA A 162 -7.54 -13.03 -7.66
N TYR A 163 -7.52 -12.63 -8.93
CA TYR A 163 -8.53 -13.08 -9.90
C TYR A 163 -8.04 -14.07 -10.95
N TYR A 164 -6.74 -14.08 -11.28
CA TYR A 164 -6.26 -14.76 -12.48
C TYR A 164 -5.20 -15.85 -12.26
N GLU A 165 -4.59 -15.95 -11.08
CA GLU A 165 -3.56 -16.97 -10.80
C GLU A 165 -3.73 -17.60 -9.41
N PHE A 166 -4.69 -18.52 -9.30
CA PHE A 166 -4.89 -19.44 -8.16
C PHE A 166 -4.79 -20.90 -8.62
#